data_AF-M1DZD0-F1
#
_entry.id   AF-M1DZD0-F1
#
_cell.length_a   1.000
_cell.length_b   1.000
_cell.length_c   1.000
_cell.angle_alpha   90.00
_cell.angle_beta   90.00
_cell.angle_gamma   90.00
#
_symmetry.space_group_name_H-M   'P 1'
#
loop_
_entity.id
_entity.type
_entity.pdbx_description
1 polymer ?
#
loop_
_entity_poly.entity_id
_entity_poly.type
_entity_poly.pdbx_seq_one_letter_code
_entity_poly.pdbx_strand_id
1 'polypeptide(L)'
;MFTLVEINATYDSHTFSSMGYVQVGMKCVKKDSVKARVETTKPTKVSAESAALLLQDTDELKTRILVVERGLETLQDVVEKVFHIQKDTSIDVGKLCIAMTSIKHEGISTVNRLIKQVDSFKGGVSSSNTDLAISVQTSYSNLSKNFELSYKFYGKIIDT
;
A
#
# COMPACT_ATOMS: atom_id res chain seq x y z
N MET A 1 -0.61 8.58 -51.86
CA MET A 1 -0.22 9.49 -50.76
C MET A 1 -1.13 9.16 -49.59
N PHE A 2 -0.61 8.54 -48.52
CA PHE A 2 -1.42 8.16 -47.36
C PHE A 2 -1.34 9.26 -46.31
N THR A 3 -2.50 9.75 -45.88
CA THR A 3 -2.64 10.63 -44.72
C THR A 3 -2.71 9.79 -43.45
N LEU A 4 -1.84 10.09 -42.50
CA LEU A 4 -1.85 9.49 -41.17
C LEU A 4 -3.13 9.93 -40.45
N VAL A 5 -3.93 8.97 -40.00
CA VAL A 5 -5.10 9.22 -39.15
C VAL A 5 -4.67 9.02 -37.71
N GLU A 6 -4.71 10.08 -36.92
CA GLU A 6 -4.45 10.02 -35.48
C GLU A 6 -5.73 9.58 -34.76
N ILE A 7 -5.66 8.43 -34.08
CA ILE A 7 -6.77 7.91 -33.28
C ILE A 7 -6.46 8.18 -31.81
N ASN A 8 -7.24 9.05 -31.19
CA ASN A 8 -7.20 9.29 -29.75
C ASN A 8 -8.21 8.39 -29.05
N ALA A 9 -7.71 7.53 -28.17
CA ALA A 9 -8.54 6.66 -27.33
C ALA A 9 -8.06 6.75 -25.88
N THR A 10 -9.03 6.81 -24.96
CA THR A 10 -8.79 6.81 -23.52
C THR A 10 -8.99 5.39 -23.00
N TYR A 11 -7.98 4.82 -22.36
CA TYR A 11 -8.07 3.51 -21.72
C TYR A 11 -7.79 3.62 -20.23
N ASP A 12 -8.35 2.70 -19.46
CA ASP A 12 -7.98 2.52 -18.06
C ASP A 12 -6.55 1.94 -17.92
N SER A 13 -5.97 2.08 -16.72
CA SER A 13 -4.60 1.65 -16.44
C SER A 13 -4.39 0.13 -16.55
N HIS A 14 -5.43 -0.67 -16.32
CA HIS A 14 -5.37 -2.12 -16.41
C HIS A 14 -5.27 -2.57 -17.86
N THR A 15 -6.08 -1.97 -18.75
CA THR A 15 -6.06 -2.21 -20.20
C THR A 15 -4.73 -1.76 -20.82
N PHE A 16 -4.17 -0.64 -20.38
CA PHE A 16 -2.82 -0.23 -20.82
C PHE A 16 -1.73 -1.24 -20.40
N SER A 17 -1.81 -1.75 -19.17
CA SER A 17 -0.85 -2.72 -18.64
C SER A 17 -0.93 -4.06 -19.39
N SER A 18 -2.13 -4.52 -19.75
CA SER A 18 -2.33 -5.76 -20.50
C SER A 18 -1.81 -5.67 -21.95
N MET A 19 -1.83 -4.48 -22.55
CA MET A 19 -1.20 -4.20 -23.85
C MET A 19 0.33 -4.09 -23.79
N GLY A 20 0.93 -4.27 -22.61
CA GLY A 20 2.36 -4.22 -22.41
C GLY A 20 2.89 -2.79 -22.39
N TYR A 21 2.12 -1.81 -21.91
CA TYR A 21 2.64 -0.47 -21.60
C TYR A 21 2.91 -0.34 -20.10
N VAL A 22 3.84 0.54 -19.74
CA VAL A 22 4.15 0.91 -18.36
C VAL A 22 4.14 2.42 -18.26
N GLN A 23 3.59 2.95 -17.17
CA GLN A 23 3.60 4.37 -16.89
C GLN A 23 4.95 4.77 -16.25
N VAL A 24 5.66 5.71 -16.88
CA VAL A 24 6.91 6.29 -16.38
C VAL A 24 6.71 7.81 -16.31
N GLY A 25 6.47 8.32 -15.10
CA GLY A 25 6.02 9.70 -14.91
C GLY A 25 4.63 9.92 -15.53
N MET A 26 4.49 10.96 -16.35
CA MET A 26 3.22 11.29 -17.04
C MET A 26 3.12 10.68 -18.45
N LYS A 27 4.00 9.73 -18.82
CA LYS A 27 4.02 9.11 -20.15
C LYS A 27 3.89 7.59 -20.05
N CYS A 28 3.12 7.00 -20.96
CA CYS A 28 3.04 5.55 -21.15
C CYS A 28 4.08 5.12 -22.18
N VAL A 29 4.92 4.15 -21.84
CA VAL A 29 5.95 3.59 -22.73
C VAL A 29 5.71 2.10 -22.93
N LYS A 30 5.90 1.60 -24.15
CA LYS A 30 5.74 0.17 -24.44
C LYS A 30 6.88 -0.60 -23.76
N LYS A 31 6.56 -1.61 -22.96
CA LYS A 31 7.48 -2.42 -22.14
C LYS A 31 8.65 -2.98 -22.97
N ASP A 32 8.39 -3.38 -24.21
CA ASP A 32 9.42 -3.92 -25.12
C ASP A 32 10.38 -2.87 -25.67
N SER A 33 10.00 -1.58 -25.63
CA SER A 33 10.88 -0.47 -26.01
C SER A 33 11.82 -0.05 -24.87
N VAL A 34 11.63 -0.56 -23.65
CA VAL A 34 12.48 -0.31 -22.47
C VAL A 34 13.67 -1.29 -22.46
N LYS A 35 14.28 -1.57 -23.63
CA LYS A 35 15.47 -2.44 -23.72
C LYS A 35 16.79 -1.66 -23.84
N ALA A 36 16.76 -0.32 -23.79
CA ALA A 36 17.96 0.50 -24.10
C ALA A 36 18.37 1.53 -23.04
N ARG A 37 17.75 1.56 -21.85
CA ARG A 37 18.22 2.43 -20.75
C ARG A 37 18.04 1.76 -19.39
N VAL A 38 18.85 0.73 -19.13
CA VAL A 38 19.33 0.47 -17.77
C VAL A 38 20.51 1.43 -17.55
N GLU A 39 20.24 2.73 -17.60
CA GLU A 39 21.07 3.65 -16.83
C GLU A 39 20.69 3.32 -15.40
N THR A 40 21.66 2.81 -14.65
CA THR A 40 21.61 2.51 -13.23
C THR A 40 21.14 3.77 -12.49
N THR A 41 19.83 3.95 -12.38
CA THR A 41 19.25 4.92 -11.47
C THR A 41 19.77 4.53 -10.10
N LYS A 42 20.74 5.31 -9.61
CA LYS A 42 21.25 5.22 -8.26
C LYS A 42 20.05 5.01 -7.34
N PRO A 43 20.06 4.00 -6.46
CA PRO A 43 18.94 3.73 -5.58
C PRO A 43 18.58 5.05 -4.90
N THR A 44 17.42 5.60 -5.29
CA THR A 44 16.90 6.83 -4.70
C THR A 44 16.69 6.48 -3.25
N LYS A 45 17.60 6.94 -2.40
CA LYS A 45 17.51 6.79 -0.95
C LYS A 45 16.12 7.27 -0.58
N VAL A 46 15.27 6.33 -0.15
CA VAL A 46 13.99 6.65 0.45
C VAL A 46 14.31 7.63 1.57
N SER A 47 13.90 8.90 1.39
CA SER A 47 14.22 9.96 2.33
C SER A 47 13.60 9.60 3.68
N ALA A 48 14.33 9.81 4.77
CA ALA A 48 13.80 9.61 6.12
C ALA A 48 12.51 10.41 6.36
N GLU A 49 12.35 11.53 5.64
CA GLU A 49 11.15 12.38 5.64
C GLU A 49 9.91 11.65 5.09
N SER A 50 10.07 10.78 4.08
CA SER A 50 8.96 10.02 3.50
C SER A 50 8.43 8.94 4.45
N ALA A 51 9.30 8.34 5.27
CA ALA A 51 8.89 7.35 6.26
C ALA A 51 8.15 7.99 7.45
N ALA A 52 8.59 9.18 7.89
CA ALA A 52 7.93 9.92 8.95
C ALA A 52 6.53 10.38 8.53
N LEU A 53 6.37 10.85 7.29
CA LEU A 53 5.09 11.30 6.75
C LEU A 53 4.08 10.15 6.63
N LEU A 54 4.52 8.96 6.21
CA LEU A 54 3.69 7.75 6.18
C LEU A 54 3.20 7.31 7.58
N LEU A 55 4.06 7.41 8.58
CA LEU A 55 3.68 7.10 9.97
C LEU A 55 2.62 8.08 10.48
N GLN A 56 2.78 9.38 10.18
CA GLN A 56 1.82 10.41 10.54
C GLN A 56 0.45 10.17 9.89
N ASP A 57 0.43 9.91 8.58
CA ASP A 57 -0.82 9.63 7.84
C ASP A 57 -1.54 8.39 8.41
N THR A 58 -0.78 7.39 8.85
CA THR A 58 -1.33 6.17 9.45
C THR A 58 -2.03 6.46 10.78
N ASP A 59 -1.44 7.28 11.64
CA ASP A 59 -2.03 7.61 12.94
C ASP A 59 -3.23 8.57 12.79
N GLU A 60 -3.20 9.49 11.83
CA GLU A 60 -4.36 10.30 11.47
C GLU A 60 -5.52 9.42 10.98
N LEU A 61 -5.23 8.45 10.10
CA LEU A 61 -6.24 7.52 9.59
C LEU A 61 -6.88 6.70 10.73
N LYS A 62 -6.06 6.17 11.66
CA LYS A 62 -6.59 5.48 12.86
C LYS A 62 -7.50 6.38 13.68
N THR A 63 -7.10 7.64 13.88
CA THR A 63 -7.89 8.61 14.65
C THR A 63 -9.25 8.85 13.98
N ARG A 64 -9.27 9.02 12.65
CA ARG A 64 -10.50 9.19 11.89
C ARG A 64 -11.40 7.96 11.96
N ILE A 65 -10.82 6.74 11.92
CA ILE A 65 -11.57 5.49 12.06
C ILE A 65 -12.24 5.40 13.45
N LEU A 66 -11.53 5.74 14.52
CA LEU A 66 -12.09 5.73 15.88
C LEU A 66 -13.25 6.72 16.05
N VAL A 67 -13.18 7.89 15.40
CA VAL A 67 -14.28 8.87 15.42
C VAL A 67 -15.52 8.31 14.73
N VAL A 68 -15.34 7.64 13.58
CA VAL A 68 -16.44 6.99 12.86
C VAL A 68 -17.08 5.87 13.69
N GLU A 69 -16.26 5.06 14.36
CA GLU A 69 -16.74 3.98 15.24
C GLU A 69 -17.65 4.52 16.37
N ARG A 70 -17.22 5.56 17.09
CA ARG A 70 -18.05 6.22 18.11
C ARG A 70 -19.32 6.86 17.52
N GLY A 71 -19.22 7.43 16.32
CA GLY A 71 -20.37 7.98 15.60
C GLY A 71 -21.44 6.91 15.32
N LEU A 72 -21.03 5.70 14.95
CA LEU A 72 -21.92 4.56 14.74
C LEU A 72 -22.56 4.07 16.05
N GLU A 73 -21.81 4.05 17.16
CA GLU A 73 -22.34 3.70 18.47
C GLU A 73 -23.42 4.69 18.94
N THR A 74 -23.17 5.99 18.81
CA THR A 74 -24.15 7.02 19.19
C THR A 74 -25.40 6.99 18.31
N LEU A 75 -25.24 6.75 17.01
CA LEU A 75 -26.37 6.54 16.10
C LEU A 75 -27.22 5.35 16.51
N GLN A 76 -26.59 4.25 16.96
CA GLN A 76 -27.31 3.09 17.48
C GLN A 76 -28.16 3.45 18.70
N ASP A 77 -27.59 4.12 19.71
CA ASP A 77 -28.31 4.54 20.92
C ASP A 77 -29.51 5.43 20.59
N VAL A 78 -29.33 6.40 19.67
CA VAL A 78 -30.43 7.28 19.23
C VAL A 78 -31.56 6.49 18.60
N VAL A 79 -31.25 5.54 17.70
CA VAL A 79 -32.31 4.78 17.04
C VAL A 79 -32.96 3.76 17.98
N GLU A 80 -32.23 3.18 18.93
CA GLU A 80 -32.81 2.31 19.95
C GLU A 80 -33.81 3.06 20.84
N LYS A 81 -33.50 4.33 21.16
CA LYS A 81 -34.43 5.25 21.84
C LYS A 81 -35.66 5.58 20.98
N VAL A 82 -35.47 5.89 19.69
CA VAL A 82 -36.58 6.12 18.75
C VAL A 82 -37.48 4.87 18.67
N PHE A 83 -36.89 3.69 18.64
CA PHE A 83 -37.61 2.42 18.61
C PHE A 83 -38.46 2.21 19.87
N HIS A 84 -37.93 2.54 21.05
CA HIS A 84 -38.68 2.46 22.30
C HIS A 84 -39.86 3.44 22.35
N ILE A 85 -39.70 4.64 21.79
CA ILE A 85 -40.75 5.66 21.74
C ILE A 85 -41.87 5.27 20.78
N GLN A 86 -41.56 4.52 19.71
CA GLN A 86 -42.46 4.31 18.58
C GLN A 86 -43.22 2.97 18.62
N LYS A 87 -43.20 2.27 19.75
CA LYS A 87 -43.89 0.98 19.97
C LYS A 87 -45.41 1.03 19.74
N ASP A 88 -46.00 2.22 19.73
CA ASP A 88 -47.44 2.45 19.52
C ASP A 88 -47.85 2.78 18.07
N THR A 89 -46.91 2.86 17.10
CA THR A 89 -47.22 3.18 15.69
C THR A 89 -46.68 2.08 14.77
N SER A 90 -47.50 1.05 14.53
CA SER A 90 -47.06 -0.19 13.90
C SER A 90 -46.82 -0.05 12.39
N ILE A 91 -45.84 -0.81 11.90
CA ILE A 91 -45.55 -1.24 10.51
C ILE A 91 -44.29 -0.64 9.86
N ASP A 92 -43.93 0.64 10.00
CA ASP A 92 -42.76 1.18 9.27
C ASP A 92 -41.42 1.07 10.02
N VAL A 93 -41.48 1.02 11.35
CA VAL A 93 -40.30 0.99 12.24
C VAL A 93 -39.54 -0.35 12.16
N GLY A 94 -40.24 -1.45 11.88
CA GLY A 94 -39.62 -2.77 11.74
C GLY A 94 -38.67 -2.84 10.53
N LYS A 95 -39.05 -2.21 9.40
CA LYS A 95 -38.20 -2.13 8.20
C LYS A 95 -36.99 -1.25 8.46
N LEU A 96 -37.16 -0.14 9.18
CA LEU A 96 -36.07 0.74 9.58
C LEU A 96 -35.06 0.01 10.48
N CYS A 97 -35.55 -0.76 11.46
CA CYS A 97 -34.71 -1.55 12.36
C CYS A 97 -33.87 -2.60 11.60
N ILE A 98 -34.49 -3.30 10.65
CA ILE A 98 -33.78 -4.28 9.79
C ILE A 98 -32.72 -3.58 8.95
N ALA A 99 -33.10 -2.49 8.25
CA ALA A 99 -32.17 -1.72 7.41
C ALA A 99 -30.97 -1.20 8.21
N MET A 100 -31.21 -0.70 9.43
CA MET A 100 -30.14 -0.19 10.27
C MET A 100 -29.25 -1.29 10.82
N THR A 101 -29.81 -2.45 11.17
CA THR A 101 -29.03 -3.62 11.58
C THR A 101 -28.12 -4.10 10.44
N SER A 102 -28.61 -4.09 9.21
CA SER A 102 -27.81 -4.37 8.00
C SER A 102 -26.68 -3.35 7.82
N ILE A 103 -26.98 -2.04 7.91
CA ILE A 103 -25.97 -0.97 7.80
C ILE A 103 -24.89 -1.13 8.88
N LYS A 104 -25.28 -1.45 10.12
CA LYS A 104 -24.34 -1.70 11.23
C LYS A 104 -23.40 -2.86 10.90
N HIS A 105 -23.95 -3.98 10.46
CA HIS A 105 -23.14 -5.17 10.17
C HIS A 105 -22.16 -4.90 9.02
N GLU A 106 -22.59 -4.18 7.98
CA GLU A 106 -21.74 -3.78 6.86
C GLU A 106 -20.65 -2.77 7.27
N GLY A 107 -21.00 -1.78 8.11
CA GLY A 107 -20.07 -0.82 8.68
C GLY A 107 -18.96 -1.49 9.49
N ILE A 108 -19.34 -2.37 10.43
CA ILE A 108 -18.41 -3.14 11.26
C ILE A 108 -17.52 -4.04 10.39
N SER A 109 -18.09 -4.72 9.39
CA SER A 109 -17.34 -5.55 8.44
C SER A 109 -16.30 -4.74 7.66
N THR A 110 -16.69 -3.54 7.20
CA THR A 110 -15.81 -2.64 6.45
C THR A 110 -14.66 -2.13 7.30
N VAL A 111 -14.94 -1.71 8.54
CA VAL A 111 -13.90 -1.27 9.49
C VAL A 111 -12.94 -2.41 9.80
N ASN A 112 -13.44 -3.62 10.09
CA ASN A 112 -12.59 -4.79 10.35
C ASN A 112 -11.69 -5.16 9.16
N ARG A 113 -12.20 -5.01 7.92
CA ARG A 113 -11.41 -5.21 6.71
C ARG A 113 -10.29 -4.17 6.59
N LEU A 114 -10.58 -2.90 6.88
CA LEU A 114 -9.58 -1.83 6.85
C LEU A 114 -8.49 -2.05 7.91
N ILE A 115 -8.86 -2.44 9.13
CA ILE A 115 -7.90 -2.78 10.19
C ILE A 115 -6.96 -3.90 9.72
N LYS A 116 -7.50 -4.99 9.16
CA LYS A 116 -6.68 -6.08 8.60
C LYS A 116 -5.74 -5.62 7.48
N GLN A 117 -6.18 -4.72 6.61
CA GLN A 117 -5.33 -4.16 5.56
C GLN A 117 -4.19 -3.33 6.13
N VAL A 118 -4.48 -2.49 7.14
CA VAL A 118 -3.46 -1.70 7.84
C VAL A 118 -2.45 -2.60 8.56
N ASP A 119 -2.90 -3.66 9.23
CA ASP A 119 -2.02 -4.60 9.91
C ASP A 119 -1.15 -5.39 8.92
N SER A 120 -1.72 -5.83 7.80
CA SER A 120 -0.97 -6.49 6.73
C SER A 120 0.06 -5.56 6.10
N PHE A 121 -0.28 -4.28 5.92
CA PHE A 121 0.65 -3.28 5.41
C PHE A 121 1.82 -3.06 6.38
N LYS A 122 1.52 -2.93 7.68
CA LYS A 122 2.54 -2.83 8.74
C LYS A 122 3.48 -4.05 8.75
N GLY A 123 2.92 -5.25 8.60
CA GLY A 123 3.68 -6.50 8.47
C GLY A 123 4.62 -6.51 7.25
N GLY A 124 4.11 -6.11 6.07
CA GLY A 124 4.90 -6.03 4.84
C GLY A 124 6.03 -4.99 4.89
N VAL A 125 5.80 -3.85 5.56
CA VAL A 125 6.86 -2.85 5.80
C VAL A 125 7.95 -3.41 6.72
N SER A 126 7.56 -4.18 7.75
CA SER A 126 8.56 -4.81 8.64
C SER A 126 9.36 -5.94 7.99
N SER A 127 8.74 -6.75 7.12
CA SER A 127 9.46 -7.84 6.42
C SER A 127 10.43 -7.30 5.37
N SER A 128 10.00 -6.34 4.55
CA SER A 128 10.85 -5.73 3.52
C SER A 128 12.09 -5.02 4.09
N ASN A 129 11.97 -4.38 5.25
CA ASN A 129 13.11 -3.79 5.94
C ASN A 129 14.07 -4.84 6.51
N THR A 130 13.56 -5.98 6.98
CA THR A 130 14.37 -7.08 7.50
C THR A 130 15.12 -7.79 6.38
N ASP A 131 14.47 -8.07 5.26
CA ASP A 131 15.09 -8.68 4.09
C ASP A 131 16.17 -7.77 3.47
N LEU A 132 15.93 -6.45 3.42
CA LEU A 132 16.92 -5.47 2.99
C LEU A 132 18.13 -5.47 3.93
N ALA A 133 17.92 -5.48 5.25
CA ALA A 133 19.00 -5.51 6.24
C ALA A 133 19.85 -6.80 6.11
N ILE A 134 19.21 -7.95 5.95
CA ILE A 134 19.88 -9.25 5.74
C ILE A 134 20.69 -9.22 4.44
N SER A 135 20.11 -8.69 3.35
CA SER A 135 20.78 -8.60 2.05
C SER A 135 22.02 -7.70 2.10
N VAL A 136 21.92 -6.55 2.77
CA VAL A 136 23.04 -5.62 2.98
C VAL A 136 24.13 -6.28 3.84
N GLN A 137 23.76 -6.89 4.97
CA GLN A 137 24.71 -7.57 5.87
C GLN A 137 25.45 -8.72 5.16
N THR A 138 24.73 -9.50 4.35
CA THR A 138 25.30 -10.60 3.56
C THR A 138 26.27 -10.07 2.52
N SER A 139 25.91 -9.00 1.82
CA SER A 139 26.78 -8.36 0.83
C SER A 139 28.07 -7.82 1.46
N TYR A 140 27.99 -7.16 2.62
CA TYR A 140 29.16 -6.70 3.37
C TYR A 140 30.05 -7.87 3.86
N SER A 141 29.44 -8.94 4.35
CA SER A 141 30.18 -10.13 4.80
C SER A 141 30.95 -10.78 3.66
N ASN A 142 30.34 -10.88 2.48
CA ASN A 142 30.99 -11.43 1.29
C ASN A 142 32.12 -10.52 0.80
N LEU A 143 31.90 -9.19 0.81
CA LEU A 143 32.94 -8.23 0.46
C LEU A 143 34.15 -8.32 1.41
N SER A 144 33.90 -8.36 2.72
CA SER A 144 34.94 -8.50 3.74
C SER A 144 35.78 -9.77 3.55
N LYS A 145 35.12 -10.90 3.30
CA LYS A 145 35.82 -12.18 3.01
C LYS A 145 36.70 -12.08 1.77
N ASN A 146 36.21 -11.42 0.71
CA ASN A 146 36.98 -11.24 -0.52
C ASN A 146 38.22 -10.34 -0.32
N PHE A 147 38.11 -9.30 0.50
CA PHE A 147 39.27 -8.49 0.91
C PHE A 147 40.27 -9.31 1.71
N GLU A 148 39.82 -10.08 2.69
CA GLU A 148 40.70 -10.93 3.51
C GLU A 148 41.47 -11.95 2.65
N LEU A 149 40.80 -12.58 1.68
CA LEU A 149 41.43 -13.50 0.73
C LEU A 149 42.46 -12.78 -0.15
N SER A 150 42.17 -11.54 -0.56
CA SER A 150 43.10 -10.73 -1.35
C SER A 150 44.35 -10.38 -0.55
N TYR A 151 44.21 -9.97 0.72
CA TYR A 151 45.37 -9.70 1.59
C TYR A 151 46.24 -10.95 1.83
N LYS A 152 45.62 -12.11 2.04
CA LYS A 152 46.34 -13.39 2.17
C LYS A 152 47.10 -13.74 0.89
N PHE A 153 46.53 -13.42 -0.28
CA PHE A 153 47.19 -13.64 -1.57
C PHE A 153 48.41 -12.73 -1.75
N TYR A 154 48.28 -11.43 -1.45
CA TYR A 154 49.40 -10.48 -1.56
C TYR A 154 50.53 -10.75 -0.55
N GLY A 155 50.21 -11.10 0.70
CA GLY A 155 51.23 -11.46 1.69
C GLY A 155 52.10 -12.63 1.24
N LYS A 156 51.49 -13.62 0.58
CA LYS A 156 52.19 -14.80 0.08
C LYS A 156 53.16 -14.52 -1.07
N ILE A 157 52.94 -13.45 -1.84
CA ILE A 157 53.81 -13.02 -2.94
C ILE A 157 55.04 -12.26 -2.41
N ILE A 158 54.91 -11.55 -1.28
CA ILE A 158 56.00 -10.75 -0.71
C ILE A 158 57.02 -11.64 0.04
N ASP A 159 56.57 -12.79 0.55
CA ASP A 159 57.42 -13.75 1.28
C ASP A 159 58.16 -14.77 0.37
N THR A 160 58.14 -14.59 -0.96
CA THR A 160 58.86 -15.44 -1.94
C THR A 160 59.99 -14.66 -2.61
#